data_AF-A0A452ZUI8-F1
#
_entry.id   AF-A0A452ZUI8-F1
#
_cell.length_a   1.000
_cell.length_b   1.000
_cell.length_c   1.000
_cell.angle_alpha   90.00
_cell.angle_beta   90.00
_cell.angle_gamma   90.00
#
_symmetry.space_group_name_H-M   'P 1'
#
loop_
_entity.id
_entity.type
_entity.pdbx_description
1 polymer ?
#
loop_
_entity_poly.entity_id
_entity_poly.type
_entity_poly.pdbx_seq_one_letter_code
_entity_poly.pdbx_strand_id
1 'polypeptide(L)'
;DTFKGSYYANPILDVPTADDVLVSRYPSYCRPNIWPADHLPELEIAFKALGKLMLEVGLMLARHCDLYVMQHGVEPYDGESLEQTISRSRCHKGRLLYYFPRQFRY
;
A
#
# COMPACT_ATOMS: atom_id res chain seq x y z
N ASP A 1 -19.42 10.03 10.05
CA ASP A 1 -19.68 9.59 8.67
C ASP A 1 -20.05 8.11 8.73
N THR A 2 -21.34 7.79 8.61
CA THR A 2 -21.92 6.46 8.85
C THR A 2 -22.23 5.68 7.57
N PHE A 3 -22.13 6.32 6.39
CA PHE A 3 -22.50 5.74 5.11
C PHE A 3 -21.29 5.33 4.26
N LYS A 4 -20.18 4.99 4.91
CA LYS A 4 -19.01 4.42 4.24
C LYS A 4 -18.36 3.32 5.06
N GLY A 5 -17.94 2.26 4.38
CA GLY A 5 -17.06 1.22 4.89
C GLY A 5 -15.65 1.42 4.33
N SER A 6 -14.63 1.08 5.11
CA SER A 6 -13.25 1.02 4.63
C SER A 6 -12.61 -0.29 5.04
N TYR A 7 -11.90 -0.91 4.11
CA TYR A 7 -11.13 -2.11 4.35
C TYR A 7 -9.66 -1.83 4.01
N TYR A 8 -8.76 -2.22 4.90
CA TYR A 8 -7.34 -1.92 4.80
C TYR A 8 -6.54 -3.21 4.83
N ALA A 9 -5.59 -3.33 3.91
CA ALA A 9 -4.60 -4.39 3.90
C ALA A 9 -3.33 -3.89 3.22
N ASN A 10 -2.20 -4.46 3.57
CA ASN A 10 -0.96 -4.30 2.82
C ASN A 10 -1.02 -5.22 1.59
N PRO A 11 -1.00 -4.67 0.36
CA PRO A 11 -1.15 -5.48 -0.85
C PRO A 11 0.08 -6.33 -1.20
N ILE A 12 1.22 -6.08 -0.55
CA ILE A 12 2.51 -6.68 -0.90
C ILE A 12 2.92 -7.71 0.14
N LEU A 13 2.79 -7.38 1.42
CA LEU A 13 3.24 -8.19 2.55
C LEU A 13 2.08 -8.43 3.52
N ASP A 14 1.78 -9.70 3.82
CA ASP A 14 0.78 -10.02 4.85
C ASP A 14 1.24 -9.72 6.25
N VAL A 15 2.52 -9.92 6.52
CA VAL A 15 3.15 -9.57 7.80
C VAL A 15 4.25 -8.56 7.49
N PRO A 16 3.99 -7.26 7.73
CA PRO A 16 4.96 -6.21 7.38
C PRO A 16 6.30 -6.37 8.11
N THR A 17 6.33 -6.87 9.35
CA THR A 17 7.56 -7.21 10.06
C THR A 17 7.29 -8.19 11.21
N ALA A 18 8.30 -8.95 11.62
CA ALA A 18 8.30 -9.80 12.81
C ALA A 18 9.23 -9.26 13.92
N ASP A 19 9.81 -8.08 13.73
CA ASP A 19 10.64 -7.41 14.73
C ASP A 19 9.76 -6.81 15.83
N ASP A 20 9.86 -7.35 17.04
CA ASP A 20 9.07 -6.94 18.21
C ASP A 20 9.27 -5.46 18.58
N VAL A 21 10.47 -4.91 18.37
CA VAL A 21 10.76 -3.50 18.64
C VAL A 21 9.98 -2.63 17.67
N LEU A 22 9.98 -2.99 16.38
CA LEU A 22 9.23 -2.27 15.36
C LEU A 22 7.72 -2.42 15.53
N VAL A 23 7.23 -3.62 15.87
CA VAL A 23 5.81 -3.88 16.14
C VAL A 23 5.32 -3.05 17.32
N SER A 24 6.09 -2.99 18.40
CA SER A 24 5.77 -2.20 19.60
C SER A 24 5.80 -0.70 19.29
N ARG A 25 6.81 -0.25 18.54
CA ARG A 25 7.01 1.18 18.23
C ARG A 25 6.03 1.70 17.17
N TYR A 26 5.64 0.87 16.20
CA TYR A 26 4.81 1.26 15.05
C TYR A 26 3.63 0.30 14.81
N PRO A 27 2.73 0.13 15.80
CA PRO A 27 1.71 -0.91 15.78
C PRO A 27 0.68 -0.75 14.65
N SER A 28 0.44 0.47 14.16
CA SER A 28 -0.48 0.70 13.03
C SER A 28 0.11 0.24 11.68
N TYR A 29 1.43 0.25 11.54
CA TYR A 29 2.12 -0.12 10.31
C TYR A 29 2.46 -1.61 10.27
N CYS A 30 2.78 -2.20 11.42
CA CYS A 30 3.31 -3.56 11.54
C CYS A 30 2.26 -4.66 11.74
N ARG A 31 0.97 -4.31 11.85
CA ARG A 31 -0.11 -5.31 11.98
C ARG A 31 -0.19 -6.23 10.76
N PRO A 32 -0.35 -7.55 10.98
CA PRO A 32 -0.71 -8.47 9.92
C PRO A 32 -2.03 -8.11 9.24
N ASN A 33 -2.17 -8.50 7.98
CA ASN A 33 -3.44 -8.41 7.27
C ASN A 33 -4.49 -9.34 7.88
N ILE A 34 -5.76 -8.92 7.79
CA ILE A 34 -6.92 -9.71 8.23
C ILE A 34 -7.80 -9.94 7.00
N TRP A 35 -7.74 -11.15 6.43
CA TRP A 35 -8.49 -11.51 5.23
C TRP A 35 -9.83 -12.18 5.58
N PRO A 36 -10.94 -11.83 4.89
CA PRO A 36 -12.26 -12.42 5.13
C PRO A 36 -12.39 -13.79 4.44
N ALA A 37 -11.52 -14.75 4.80
CA ALA A 37 -11.38 -16.02 4.09
C ALA A 37 -12.69 -16.84 4.00
N ASP A 38 -13.53 -16.80 5.03
CA ASP A 38 -14.78 -17.59 5.06
C ASP A 38 -15.91 -17.00 4.22
N HIS A 39 -15.88 -15.69 3.95
CA HIS A 39 -16.97 -14.97 3.30
C HIS A 39 -16.61 -14.44 1.92
N LEU A 40 -15.32 -14.19 1.67
CA LEU A 40 -14.80 -13.69 0.39
C LEU A 40 -13.34 -14.13 0.19
N PRO A 41 -13.10 -15.44 0.00
CA PRO A 41 -11.74 -16.00 -0.11
C PRO A 41 -10.93 -15.43 -1.28
N GLU A 42 -11.59 -15.01 -2.37
CA GLU A 42 -10.92 -14.47 -3.54
C GLU A 42 -10.38 -13.04 -3.32
N LEU A 43 -10.80 -12.36 -2.25
CA LEU A 43 -10.41 -10.97 -2.00
C LEU A 43 -8.91 -10.83 -1.84
N GLU A 44 -8.26 -11.73 -1.10
CA GLU A 44 -6.83 -11.66 -0.86
C GLU A 44 -6.05 -11.69 -2.17
N ILE A 45 -6.38 -12.66 -3.03
CA ILE A 45 -5.71 -12.87 -4.31
C ILE A 45 -5.90 -11.63 -5.21
N ALA A 46 -7.14 -11.17 -5.36
CA ALA A 46 -7.46 -10.04 -6.21
C ALA A 46 -6.83 -8.73 -5.69
N PHE A 47 -6.89 -8.50 -4.37
CA PHE A 47 -6.34 -7.30 -3.74
C PHE A 47 -4.82 -7.24 -3.90
N LYS A 48 -4.11 -8.36 -3.66
CA LYS A 48 -2.66 -8.44 -3.83
C LYS A 48 -2.26 -8.32 -5.30
N ALA A 49 -2.99 -8.94 -6.22
CA ALA A 49 -2.71 -8.82 -7.66
C ALA A 49 -2.82 -7.36 -8.14
N LEU A 50 -3.91 -6.67 -7.78
CA LEU A 50 -4.09 -5.26 -8.10
C LEU A 50 -2.99 -4.40 -7.47
N GLY A 51 -2.71 -4.59 -6.18
CA GLY A 51 -1.74 -3.76 -5.51
C GLY A 51 -0.29 -3.99 -5.95
N LYS A 52 0.07 -5.21 -6.38
CA LYS A 52 1.36 -5.48 -7.05
C LYS A 52 1.46 -4.72 -8.38
N LEU A 53 0.42 -4.77 -9.21
CA LEU A 53 0.37 -4.01 -10.45
C LEU A 53 0.53 -2.50 -10.19
N MET A 54 -0.20 -1.95 -9.21
CA MET A 54 -0.06 -0.54 -8.84
C MET A 54 1.34 -0.19 -8.35
N LEU A 55 1.99 -1.08 -7.60
CA LEU A 55 3.37 -0.90 -7.15
C LEU A 55 4.34 -0.90 -8.34
N GLU A 56 4.25 -1.87 -9.25
CA GLU A 56 5.12 -1.96 -10.42
C GLU A 56 5.04 -0.71 -11.29
N VAL A 57 3.81 -0.25 -11.59
CA VAL A 57 3.58 1.01 -12.32
C VAL A 57 4.14 2.20 -11.53
N GLY A 58 3.95 2.22 -10.21
CA GLY A 58 4.47 3.25 -9.33
C GLY A 58 6.00 3.33 -9.33
N LEU A 59 6.69 2.18 -9.34
CA LEU A 59 8.15 2.10 -9.42
C LEU A 59 8.67 2.60 -10.77
N MET A 60 7.99 2.23 -11.87
CA MET A 60 8.33 2.77 -13.19
C MET A 60 8.22 4.30 -13.23
N LEU A 61 7.14 4.85 -12.68
CA LEU A 61 6.94 6.29 -12.58
C LEU A 61 8.01 6.94 -11.69
N ALA A 62 8.28 6.37 -10.52
CA ALA A 62 9.29 6.87 -9.58
C ALA A 62 10.67 6.95 -10.23
N ARG A 63 11.07 5.92 -11.00
CA ARG A 63 12.32 5.91 -11.75
C ARG A 63 12.40 7.05 -12.76
N HIS A 64 11.31 7.34 -13.47
CA HIS A 64 11.28 8.45 -14.41
C HIS A 64 11.33 9.81 -13.71
N CYS A 65 10.71 9.94 -12.54
CA CYS A 65 10.87 11.13 -11.69
C CYS A 65 12.32 11.31 -11.23
N ASP A 66 12.97 10.24 -10.76
CA ASP A 66 14.39 10.27 -10.35
C ASP A 66 15.27 10.76 -11.52
N LEU A 67 15.12 10.16 -12.71
CA LEU A 67 15.86 10.57 -13.91
C LEU A 67 15.61 12.02 -14.31
N TYR A 68 14.36 12.47 -14.26
CA TYR A 68 14.00 13.84 -14.60
C TYR A 68 14.71 14.85 -13.68
N VAL A 69 14.68 14.60 -12.37
CA VAL A 69 15.30 15.48 -11.36
C VAL A 69 16.82 15.52 -11.54
N MET A 70 17.46 14.37 -11.79
CA MET A 70 18.90 14.29 -12.08
C MET A 70 19.28 15.08 -13.34
N GLN A 71 18.45 15.09 -14.37
CA GLN A 71 18.69 15.84 -15.61
C GLN A 71 18.55 17.35 -15.46
N HIS A 72 17.78 17.83 -14.47
CA HIS A 72 17.49 19.26 -14.27
C HIS A 72 18.37 19.91 -13.20
N GLY A 73 19.53 19.32 -12.90
CA GLY A 73 20.57 19.95 -12.10
C GLY A 73 20.28 20.01 -10.60
N VAL A 74 19.34 19.21 -10.10
CA VAL A 74 19.32 18.90 -8.67
C VAL A 74 20.56 18.05 -8.39
N GLU A 75 21.39 18.50 -7.46
CA GLU A 75 22.62 17.79 -7.09
C GLU A 75 22.32 16.31 -6.78
N PRO A 76 23.24 15.39 -7.09
CA PRO A 76 23.07 13.99 -6.74
C PRO A 76 22.68 13.87 -5.27
N TYR A 77 21.50 13.31 -5.02
CA TYR A 77 21.05 13.06 -3.66
C TYR A 77 21.92 11.95 -3.07
N ASP A 78 22.63 12.24 -1.97
CA ASP A 78 23.48 11.28 -1.25
C ASP A 78 22.68 10.13 -0.59
N GLY A 79 21.35 10.17 -0.64
CA GLY A 79 20.47 9.13 -0.11
C GLY A 79 19.87 8.23 -1.19
N GLU A 80 18.85 7.46 -0.80
CA GLU A 80 18.13 6.57 -1.69
C GLU A 80 17.27 7.36 -2.69
N SER A 81 17.20 6.89 -3.94
CA SER A 81 16.27 7.44 -4.92
C SER A 81 14.82 7.17 -4.53
N LEU A 82 13.86 7.89 -5.12
CA LEU A 82 12.44 7.67 -4.83
C LEU A 82 12.02 6.22 -5.15
N GLU A 83 12.47 5.70 -6.28
CA GLU A 83 12.24 4.30 -6.68
C GLU A 83 12.83 3.31 -5.66
N GLN A 84 14.04 3.58 -5.16
CA GLN A 84 14.67 2.75 -4.14
C GLN A 84 13.93 2.80 -2.79
N THR A 85 13.51 3.99 -2.35
CA THR A 85 12.74 4.15 -1.12
C THR A 85 11.39 3.43 -1.19
N ILE A 86 10.68 3.53 -2.33
CA ILE A 86 9.39 2.86 -2.51
C ILE A 86 9.59 1.34 -2.59
N SER A 87 10.56 0.85 -3.37
CA SER A 87 10.80 -0.60 -3.53
C SER A 87 11.20 -1.30 -2.23
N ARG A 88 11.92 -0.60 -1.34
CA ARG A 88 12.31 -1.12 -0.01
C ARG A 88 11.23 -0.97 1.04
N SER A 89 10.20 -0.17 0.77
CA SER A 89 9.13 0.10 1.74
C SER A 89 8.35 -1.17 2.05
N ARG A 90 8.16 -1.41 3.35
CA ARG A 90 7.32 -2.50 3.86
C ARG A 90 5.94 -2.01 4.29
N CYS A 91 5.70 -0.71 4.18
CA CYS A 91 4.55 -0.01 4.75
C CYS A 91 3.46 0.31 3.72
N HIS A 92 3.40 -0.43 2.61
CA HIS A 92 2.32 -0.29 1.62
C HIS A 92 0.96 -0.53 2.28
N LYS A 93 -0.02 0.36 2.03
CA LYS A 93 -1.38 0.26 2.57
C LYS A 93 -2.39 0.53 1.45
N GLY A 94 -3.11 -0.51 1.06
CA GLY A 94 -4.28 -0.40 0.20
C GLY A 94 -5.51 -0.11 1.03
N ARG A 95 -6.44 0.67 0.45
CA ARG A 95 -7.75 0.97 1.06
C ARG A 95 -8.84 0.71 0.03
N LEU A 96 -9.71 -0.26 0.31
CA LEU A 96 -11.00 -0.36 -0.36
C LEU A 96 -11.99 0.53 0.35
N LEU A 97 -12.78 1.27 -0.42
CA LEU A 97 -13.77 2.20 0.07
C LEU A 97 -15.12 1.84 -0.54
N TYR A 98 -16.10 1.59 0.32
CA TYR A 98 -17.46 1.29 -0.09
C TYR A 98 -18.40 2.37 0.45
N TYR A 99 -19.24 2.93 -0.42
CA TYR A 99 -20.23 3.93 -0.03
C TYR A 99 -21.62 3.29 -0.02
N PHE A 100 -22.29 3.33 1.13
CA PHE A 100 -23.64 2.79 1.28
C PHE A 100 -24.67 3.75 0.65
N PRO A 101 -25.74 3.23 0.03
CA PRO A 101 -26.83 4.07 -0.45
C PRO A 101 -27.51 4.79 0.72
N ARG A 102 -27.84 6.08 0.53
CA ARG A 102 -28.47 6.92 1.58
C ARG A 102 -29.97 6.66 1.76
N GLN A 103 -30.62 6.12 0.72
CA GLN A 103 -32.02 5.68 0.73
C GLN A 103 -32.11 4.44 -0.16
N PHE A 104 -32.67 3.36 0.34
CA PHE A 104 -33.10 2.24 -0.52
C PHE A 104 -34.41 2.68 -1.18
N ARG A 105 -34.43 2.80 -2.51
CA ARG A 105 -35.69 2.93 -3.24
C ARG A 105 -36.38 1.56 -3.22
N TYR A 106 -37.47 1.46 -2.47
CA TYR A 106 -38.47 0.40 -2.61
C TYR A 106 -39.51 0.82 -3.64
#